data_AF-A0A7W0N990-F1
#
_entry.id   AF-A0A7W0N990-F1
#
_cell.length_a   1.000
_cell.length_b   1.000
_cell.length_c   1.000
_cell.angle_alpha   90.00
_cell.angle_beta   90.00
_cell.angle_gamma   90.00
#
_symmetry.space_group_name_H-M   'P 1'
#
loop_
_entity.id
_entity.type
_entity.pdbx_description
1 polymer ?
#
loop_
_entity_poly.entity_id
_entity_poly.type
_entity_poly.pdbx_seq_one_letter_code
_entity_poly.pdbx_strand_id
1 'polypeptide(L)'
;MYWSEKHVLVCTASHCAQKGASDVVGRLRLEIVRRGLDVRILVNTCGTIDLCDIGPNVVIYPDNIIYRGVTVKDLPEIIDNLTGGPTIDRLVLDRDAPDEVTRRAFYAAAVEPDPARPTGEFVALAALHGFDEPWIAEQQRRGFVARKPAANGESIHVTKKARGRYSV
;
A
#
# COMPACT_ATOMS: atom_id res chain seq x y z
N MET A 1 -11.62 -18.59 -20.13
CA MET A 1 -10.86 -19.26 -19.08
C MET A 1 -11.37 -18.77 -17.74
N TYR A 2 -12.29 -19.50 -17.14
CA TYR A 2 -13.01 -19.07 -15.92
C TYR A 2 -12.50 -19.78 -14.65
N TRP A 3 -11.84 -20.93 -14.83
CA TRP A 3 -11.27 -21.73 -13.74
C TRP A 3 -9.77 -21.46 -13.66
N SER A 4 -9.39 -20.52 -12.80
CA SER A 4 -7.98 -20.20 -12.50
C SER A 4 -7.56 -20.81 -11.18
N GLU A 5 -6.35 -21.37 -11.12
CA GLU A 5 -5.73 -21.86 -9.90
C GLU A 5 -5.24 -20.70 -9.01
N LYS A 6 -4.76 -19.62 -9.63
CA LYS A 6 -4.36 -18.38 -8.95
C LYS A 6 -5.12 -17.20 -9.52
N HIS A 7 -5.64 -16.35 -8.64
CA HIS A 7 -6.21 -15.07 -9.01
C HIS A 7 -5.37 -13.95 -8.40
N VAL A 8 -4.71 -13.20 -9.27
CA VAL A 8 -3.83 -12.09 -8.93
C VAL A 8 -4.57 -10.78 -9.16
N LEU A 9 -4.75 -10.01 -8.10
CA LEU A 9 -5.38 -8.70 -8.12
C LEU A 9 -4.32 -7.62 -7.91
N VAL A 10 -4.06 -6.81 -8.93
CA VAL A 10 -3.15 -5.66 -8.82
C VAL A 10 -3.96 -4.40 -8.55
N CYS A 11 -3.71 -3.72 -7.43
CA CYS A 11 -4.35 -2.45 -7.13
C CYS A 11 -3.86 -1.37 -8.11
N THR A 12 -4.78 -0.82 -8.90
CA THR A 12 -4.49 0.27 -9.85
C THR A 12 -5.26 1.54 -9.51
N ALA A 13 -5.78 1.65 -8.29
CA ALA A 13 -6.34 2.89 -7.78
C ALA A 13 -5.29 4.02 -7.79
N SER A 14 -5.75 5.26 -7.75
CA SER A 14 -4.95 6.49 -7.97
C SER A 14 -3.55 6.46 -7.33
N HIS A 15 -3.44 6.09 -6.05
CA HIS A 15 -2.14 6.07 -5.34
C HIS A 15 -1.20 4.96 -5.79
N CYS A 16 -1.71 3.75 -6.05
CA CYS A 16 -0.87 2.68 -6.59
C CYS A 16 -0.47 2.98 -8.04
N ALA A 17 -1.37 3.56 -8.85
CA ALA A 17 -1.07 3.99 -10.20
C ALA A 17 0.07 5.03 -10.25
N GLN A 18 0.06 6.02 -9.36
CA GLN A 18 1.14 7.01 -9.22
C GLN A 18 2.49 6.40 -8.82
N LYS A 19 2.47 5.20 -8.22
CA LYS A 19 3.66 4.44 -7.82
C LYS A 19 4.04 3.36 -8.84
N GLY A 20 3.48 3.42 -10.06
CA GLY A 20 3.86 2.52 -11.16
C GLY A 20 3.04 1.22 -11.27
N ALA A 21 1.90 1.09 -10.59
CA ALA A 21 1.08 -0.12 -10.64
C ALA A 21 0.61 -0.47 -12.07
N SER A 22 0.41 0.53 -12.94
CA SER A 22 0.03 0.31 -14.34
C SER A 22 1.11 -0.46 -15.11
N ASP A 23 2.39 -0.14 -14.87
CA ASP A 23 3.51 -0.86 -15.48
C ASP A 23 3.65 -2.27 -14.90
N VAL A 24 3.45 -2.42 -13.59
CA VAL A 24 3.47 -3.72 -12.89
C VAL A 24 2.43 -4.65 -13.50
N VAL A 25 1.15 -4.25 -13.57
CA VAL A 25 0.09 -5.12 -14.11
C VAL A 25 0.25 -5.38 -15.61
N GLY A 26 0.67 -4.37 -16.37
CA GLY A 26 0.88 -4.50 -17.81
C GLY A 26 1.98 -5.51 -18.14
N ARG A 27 3.14 -5.39 -17.48
CA ARG A 27 4.26 -6.32 -17.69
C ARG A 27 3.98 -7.70 -17.12
N LEU A 28 3.33 -7.80 -15.97
CA LEU A 28 2.95 -9.09 -15.39
C LEU A 28 2.04 -9.88 -16.35
N ARG A 29 1.00 -9.23 -16.90
CA ARG A 29 0.10 -9.87 -17.87
C ARG A 29 0.83 -10.36 -19.12
N LEU A 30 1.72 -9.52 -19.68
CA LEU A 30 2.52 -9.90 -20.84
C LEU A 30 3.40 -11.12 -20.56
N GLU A 31 4.07 -11.15 -19.41
CA GLU A 31 4.94 -12.27 -19.04
C GLU A 31 4.15 -13.56 -18.76
N ILE A 32 2.97 -13.47 -18.13
CA ILE A 32 2.08 -14.63 -17.92
C ILE A 32 1.66 -15.24 -19.26
N VAL A 33 1.24 -14.42 -20.23
CA VAL A 33 0.87 -14.90 -21.57
C VAL A 33 2.07 -15.47 -22.33
N ARG A 34 3.23 -14.78 -22.29
CA ARG A 34 4.46 -15.24 -22.95
C ARG A 34 4.92 -16.62 -22.49
N ARG A 35 4.65 -16.95 -21.23
CA ARG A 35 5.01 -18.25 -20.62
C ARG A 35 3.89 -19.29 -20.72
N GLY A 36 2.76 -18.97 -21.37
CA GLY A 36 1.59 -19.85 -21.47
C GLY A 36 0.94 -20.16 -20.11
N LEU A 37 1.14 -19.28 -19.13
CA LEU A 37 0.63 -19.43 -17.76
C LEU A 37 -0.79 -18.86 -17.60
N ASP A 38 -1.27 -18.12 -18.58
CA ASP A 38 -2.60 -17.52 -18.60
C ASP A 38 -3.68 -18.59 -18.41
N VAL A 39 -3.55 -19.74 -19.10
CA VAL A 39 -3.57 -21.09 -18.50
C VAL A 39 -4.41 -21.32 -17.24
N ARG A 40 -3.80 -20.90 -16.13
CA ARG A 40 -4.14 -21.22 -14.75
C ARG A 40 -4.01 -20.00 -13.84
N ILE A 41 -3.47 -18.88 -14.33
CA ILE A 41 -3.26 -17.65 -13.57
C ILE A 41 -4.08 -16.53 -14.21
N LEU A 42 -5.07 -16.03 -13.48
CA LEU A 42 -5.85 -14.87 -13.87
C LEU A 42 -5.27 -13.62 -13.23
N VAL A 43 -4.91 -12.61 -14.03
CA VAL A 43 -4.39 -11.32 -13.55
C VAL A 43 -5.37 -10.20 -13.84
N ASN A 44 -6.02 -9.69 -12.80
CA ASN A 44 -6.99 -8.61 -12.87
C ASN A 44 -6.51 -7.37 -12.11
N THR A 45 -7.08 -6.21 -12.46
CA THR A 45 -6.90 -4.98 -11.70
C THR A 45 -8.00 -4.86 -10.66
N CYS A 46 -7.72 -4.25 -9.52
CA CYS A 46 -8.71 -3.94 -8.50
C CYS A 46 -8.63 -2.48 -8.04
N GLY A 47 -9.67 -2.07 -7.32
CA GLY A 47 -9.71 -0.79 -6.62
C GLY A 47 -8.77 -0.76 -5.41
N THR A 48 -8.93 0.27 -4.58
CA THR A 48 -8.17 0.37 -3.32
C THR A 48 -8.47 -0.82 -2.40
N ILE A 49 -7.42 -1.29 -1.74
CA ILE A 49 -7.50 -2.23 -0.60
C ILE A 49 -7.04 -1.55 0.71
N ASP A 50 -7.06 -0.21 0.70
CA ASP A 50 -6.77 0.67 1.85
C ASP A 50 -5.33 0.61 2.40
N LEU A 51 -4.40 0.20 1.53
CA LEU A 51 -2.94 0.19 1.76
C LEU A 51 -2.22 1.19 0.84
N CYS A 52 -2.81 2.37 0.62
CA CYS A 52 -2.31 3.34 -0.36
C CYS A 52 -0.91 3.89 -0.03
N ASP A 53 -0.57 3.98 1.25
CA ASP A 53 0.72 4.43 1.77
C ASP A 53 1.87 3.49 1.42
N ILE A 54 1.62 2.18 1.35
CA ILE A 54 2.67 1.16 1.13
C ILE A 54 2.57 0.41 -0.21
N GLY A 55 1.64 0.80 -1.09
CA GLY A 55 1.55 0.23 -2.44
C GLY A 55 2.74 0.57 -3.35
N PRO A 56 2.79 0.03 -4.59
CA PRO A 56 1.76 -0.78 -5.26
C PRO A 56 1.49 -2.12 -4.57
N ASN A 57 0.22 -2.52 -4.54
CA ASN A 57 -0.19 -3.74 -3.85
C ASN A 57 -0.71 -4.80 -4.83
N VAL A 58 -0.35 -6.06 -4.57
CA VAL A 58 -0.77 -7.24 -5.32
C VAL A 58 -1.33 -8.26 -4.33
N VAL A 59 -2.56 -8.74 -4.57
CA VAL A 59 -3.21 -9.78 -3.76
C VAL A 59 -3.27 -11.07 -4.55
N ILE A 60 -2.90 -12.19 -3.95
CA ILE A 60 -2.90 -13.51 -4.57
C ILE A 60 -3.86 -14.43 -3.81
N TYR A 61 -4.89 -14.90 -4.50
CA TYR A 61 -5.78 -15.95 -4.04
C TYR A 61 -5.53 -17.26 -4.78
N PRO A 62 -5.77 -18.43 -4.14
CA PRO A 62 -6.32 -18.62 -2.79
C PRO A 62 -5.29 -18.49 -1.65
N ASP A 63 -4.03 -18.22 -1.96
CA ASP A 63 -2.90 -18.26 -1.00
C ASP A 63 -2.97 -17.21 0.11
N ASN A 64 -3.86 -16.22 -0.01
CA ASN A 64 -4.04 -15.13 0.94
C ASN A 64 -2.75 -14.32 1.16
N ILE A 65 -1.99 -14.10 0.09
CA ILE A 65 -0.77 -13.29 0.10
C ILE A 65 -1.09 -11.88 -0.36
N ILE A 66 -0.55 -10.90 0.35
CA ILE A 66 -0.52 -9.49 -0.08
C ILE A 66 0.95 -9.10 -0.24
N TYR A 67 1.37 -8.78 -1.46
CA TYR A 67 2.62 -8.11 -1.73
C TYR A 67 2.42 -6.61 -1.76
N ARG A 68 3.30 -5.86 -1.10
CA ARG A 68 3.32 -4.40 -1.04
C ARG A 68 4.64 -3.86 -1.59
N GLY A 69 4.67 -2.58 -1.98
CA GLY A 69 5.85 -1.94 -2.56
C GLY A 69 6.34 -2.59 -3.86
N VAL A 70 5.46 -3.28 -4.59
CA VAL A 70 5.84 -4.06 -5.77
C VAL A 70 6.29 -3.13 -6.91
N THR A 71 7.41 -3.49 -7.53
CA THR A 71 7.96 -2.86 -8.72
C THR A 71 8.07 -3.86 -9.87
N VAL A 72 8.35 -3.36 -11.07
CA VAL A 72 8.59 -4.20 -12.26
C VAL A 72 9.76 -5.17 -12.06
N LYS A 73 10.74 -4.82 -11.22
CA LYS A 73 11.92 -5.66 -10.97
C LYS A 73 11.58 -6.93 -10.18
N ASP A 74 10.47 -6.92 -9.45
CA ASP A 74 10.03 -8.03 -8.60
C ASP A 74 9.22 -9.08 -9.39
N LEU A 75 8.79 -8.76 -10.62
CA LEU A 75 7.95 -9.64 -11.43
C LEU A 75 8.53 -11.05 -11.67
N PRO A 76 9.85 -11.23 -11.91
CA PRO A 76 10.42 -12.57 -12.04
C PRO A 76 10.19 -13.44 -10.81
N GLU A 77 10.41 -12.91 -9.60
CA GLU A 77 10.19 -13.61 -8.34
C GLU A 77 8.69 -13.86 -8.10
N ILE A 78 7.83 -12.88 -8.43
CA ILE A 78 6.36 -13.04 -8.29
C ILE A 78 5.85 -14.16 -9.20
N ILE A 79 6.33 -14.23 -10.44
CA ILE A 79 5.92 -15.29 -11.36
C ILE A 79 6.40 -16.66 -10.85
N ASP A 80 7.62 -16.75 -10.33
CA ASP A 80 8.14 -17.98 -9.72
C ASP A 80 7.23 -18.45 -8.58
N ASN A 81 6.88 -17.55 -7.66
CA ASN A 81 5.95 -17.83 -6.57
C ASN A 81 4.57 -18.31 -7.08
N LEU A 82 4.01 -17.66 -8.09
CA LEU A 82 2.72 -18.06 -8.68
C LEU A 82 2.76 -19.46 -9.30
N THR A 83 3.94 -19.94 -9.69
CA THR A 83 4.15 -21.28 -10.25
C THR A 83 4.60 -22.34 -9.23
N GLY A 84 4.65 -22.00 -7.94
CA GLY A 84 4.99 -22.92 -6.85
C GLY A 84 6.33 -22.63 -6.16
N GLY A 85 7.00 -21.54 -6.52
CA GLY A 85 8.18 -21.04 -5.82
C GLY A 85 7.85 -20.43 -4.44
N PRO A 86 8.88 -20.11 -3.65
CA PRO A 86 8.71 -19.55 -2.30
C PRO A 86 8.07 -18.16 -2.33
N THR A 87 7.52 -17.74 -1.18
CA THR A 87 7.06 -16.36 -0.98
C THR A 87 8.23 -15.39 -0.92
N ILE A 88 7.97 -14.14 -1.28
CA ILE A 88 8.98 -13.09 -1.32
C ILE A 88 8.87 -12.28 -0.03
N ASP A 89 9.47 -12.76 1.06
CA ASP A 89 9.22 -12.27 2.42
C ASP A 89 9.35 -10.75 2.58
N ARG A 90 10.32 -10.12 1.88
CA ARG A 90 10.49 -8.65 1.89
C ARG A 90 9.30 -7.86 1.33
N LEU A 91 8.46 -8.49 0.50
CA LEU A 91 7.28 -7.88 -0.10
C LEU A 91 6.00 -8.27 0.64
N VAL A 92 6.00 -9.39 1.38
CA VAL A 92 4.81 -9.87 2.08
C VAL A 92 4.40 -8.83 3.13
N LEU A 93 3.11 -8.49 3.12
CA LEU A 93 2.50 -7.80 4.23
C LEU A 93 2.14 -8.82 5.31
N ASP A 94 3.02 -8.96 6.28
CA ASP A 94 2.76 -9.72 7.50
C ASP A 94 2.15 -8.78 8.55
N ARG A 95 1.03 -9.21 9.14
CA ARG A 95 0.32 -8.46 10.19
C ARG A 95 1.20 -8.19 11.41
N ASP A 96 2.07 -9.15 11.72
CA ASP A 96 2.84 -9.17 12.95
C ASP A 96 4.29 -8.68 12.72
N ALA A 97 4.63 -8.30 11.47
CA ALA A 97 5.93 -7.68 11.17
C ALA A 97 6.11 -6.34 11.89
N PRO A 98 7.32 -6.03 12.39
CA PRO A 98 7.58 -4.83 13.19
C PRO A 98 7.16 -3.52 12.51
N ASP A 99 7.33 -3.42 11.20
CA ASP A 99 7.02 -2.20 10.46
C ASP A 99 5.51 -2.05 10.18
N GLU A 100 4.77 -3.14 10.01
CA GLU A 100 3.30 -3.10 9.95
C GLU A 100 2.71 -2.73 11.32
N VAL A 101 3.24 -3.28 12.41
CA VAL A 101 2.86 -2.91 13.77
C VAL A 101 3.12 -1.42 14.01
N THR A 102 4.30 -0.93 13.61
CA THR A 102 4.68 0.48 13.73
C THR A 102 3.75 1.38 12.92
N ARG A 103 3.45 1.00 11.68
CA ARG A 103 2.54 1.71 10.78
C ARG A 103 1.15 1.82 11.40
N ARG A 104 0.55 0.71 11.85
CA ARG A 104 -0.78 0.70 12.48
C ARG A 104 -0.82 1.53 13.75
N ALA A 105 0.21 1.44 14.60
CA ALA A 105 0.31 2.25 15.82
C ALA A 105 0.36 3.75 15.51
N PHE A 106 1.09 4.16 14.47
CA PHE A 106 1.08 5.54 14.01
C PHE A 106 -0.31 5.99 13.57
N TYR A 107 -1.00 5.20 12.73
CA TYR A 107 -2.34 5.57 12.26
C TYR A 107 -3.32 5.73 13.43
N ALA A 108 -3.24 4.89 14.46
CA ALA A 108 -4.00 5.03 15.69
C ALA A 108 -3.71 6.37 16.39
N ALA A 109 -2.44 6.64 16.68
CA ALA A 109 -1.99 7.84 17.40
C ALA A 109 -2.18 9.15 16.61
N ALA A 110 -2.25 9.07 15.28
CA ALA A 110 -2.51 10.22 14.43
C ALA A 110 -3.98 10.68 14.51
N VAL A 111 -4.90 9.78 14.86
CA VAL A 111 -6.34 10.06 14.90
C VAL A 111 -6.81 10.53 16.28
N GLU A 112 -6.20 10.03 17.37
CA GLU A 112 -6.58 10.35 18.74
C GLU A 112 -5.52 11.23 19.46
N PRO A 113 -5.88 12.02 20.48
CA PRO A 113 -7.24 12.40 20.89
C PRO A 113 -7.79 13.57 20.07
N ASP A 114 -6.93 14.39 19.46
CA ASP A 114 -7.31 15.43 18.49
C ASP A 114 -6.68 15.12 17.12
N PRO A 115 -7.48 14.93 16.07
CA PRO A 115 -6.95 14.78 14.72
C PRO A 115 -6.34 16.08 14.18
N ALA A 116 -6.54 17.23 14.85
CA ALA A 116 -5.86 18.49 14.64
C ALA A 116 -4.73 18.67 15.66
N ARG A 117 -3.49 18.88 15.21
CA ARG A 117 -2.38 19.24 16.12
C ARG A 117 -1.40 20.20 15.47
N PRO A 118 -0.65 20.99 16.26
CA PRO A 118 0.44 21.81 15.73
C PRO A 118 1.36 20.99 14.82
N THR A 119 1.83 21.58 13.72
CA THR A 119 2.69 20.88 12.76
C THR A 119 3.88 20.18 13.42
N GLY A 120 4.54 20.84 14.38
CA GLY A 120 5.68 20.27 15.10
C GLY A 120 5.34 19.00 15.89
N GLU A 121 4.15 18.93 16.50
CA GLU A 121 3.70 17.74 17.24
C GLU A 121 3.40 16.58 16.31
N PHE A 122 2.81 16.84 15.13
CA PHE A 122 2.57 15.79 14.14
C PHE A 122 3.88 15.25 13.57
N VAL A 123 4.85 16.14 13.27
CA VAL A 123 6.19 15.74 12.80
C VAL A 123 6.90 14.91 13.86
N ALA A 124 6.84 15.31 15.13
CA ALA A 124 7.41 14.54 16.24
C ALA A 124 6.74 13.16 16.38
N LEU A 125 5.41 13.08 16.24
CA LEU A 125 4.71 11.79 16.23
C LEU A 125 5.17 10.91 15.06
N ALA A 126 5.24 11.46 13.84
CA ALA A 126 5.70 10.73 12.67
C ALA A 126 7.12 10.16 12.89
N ALA A 127 8.04 10.99 13.39
CA ALA A 127 9.41 10.61 13.68
C ALA A 127 9.50 9.49 14.75
N LEU A 128 8.65 9.51 15.78
CA LEU A 128 8.58 8.45 16.80
C LEU A 128 8.28 7.07 16.19
N HIS A 129 7.55 7.05 15.08
CA HIS A 129 7.19 5.85 14.33
C HIS A 129 8.09 5.62 13.09
N GLY A 130 9.22 6.32 12.99
CA GLY A 130 10.19 6.13 11.90
C GLY A 130 9.78 6.75 10.56
N PHE A 131 8.81 7.66 10.55
CA PHE A 131 8.40 8.40 9.35
C PHE A 131 9.06 9.79 9.29
N ASP A 132 9.44 10.20 8.09
CA ASP A 132 10.15 11.44 7.82
C ASP A 132 9.28 12.48 7.08
N GLU A 133 9.84 13.68 6.85
CA GLU A 133 9.13 14.76 6.17
C GLU A 133 8.69 14.39 4.74
N PRO A 134 9.50 13.71 3.90
CA PRO A 134 9.05 13.15 2.64
C PRO A 134 7.81 12.27 2.75
N TRP A 135 7.76 11.39 3.76
CA TRP A 135 6.59 10.57 4.03
C TRP A 135 5.37 11.43 4.38
N ILE A 136 5.52 12.47 5.22
CA ILE A 136 4.45 13.41 5.57
C ILE A 136 3.95 14.17 4.34
N ALA A 137 4.84 14.62 3.47
CA ALA A 137 4.48 15.27 2.21
C ALA A 137 3.66 14.32 1.31
N GLU A 138 4.04 13.04 1.24
CA GLU A 138 3.25 12.02 0.55
C GLU A 138 1.87 11.83 1.19
N GLN A 139 1.79 11.87 2.52
CA GLN A 139 0.52 11.80 3.24
C GLN A 139 -0.42 12.95 2.89
N GLN A 140 0.13 14.16 2.76
CA GLN A 140 -0.62 15.34 2.36
C GLN A 140 -1.09 15.21 0.91
N ARG A 141 -0.19 14.81 0.01
CA ARG A 141 -0.49 14.61 -1.41
C ARG A 141 -1.60 13.58 -1.63
N ARG A 142 -1.63 12.51 -0.83
CA ARG A 142 -2.66 11.47 -0.90
C ARG A 142 -3.96 11.81 -0.15
N GLY A 143 -4.02 12.97 0.51
CA GLY A 143 -5.18 13.43 1.28
C GLY A 143 -5.39 12.69 2.60
N PHE A 144 -4.34 12.06 3.14
CA PHE A 144 -4.37 11.49 4.49
C PHE A 144 -4.37 12.61 5.53
N VAL A 145 -3.49 13.59 5.35
CA VAL A 145 -3.45 14.81 6.16
C VAL A 145 -3.68 16.08 5.36
N ALA A 146 -4.06 17.16 6.04
CA ALA A 146 -4.14 18.50 5.49
C ALA A 146 -3.49 19.51 6.44
N ARG A 147 -2.61 20.36 5.91
CA ARG A 147 -2.09 21.53 6.63
C ARG A 147 -3.11 22.67 6.60
N LYS A 148 -3.31 23.34 7.72
CA LYS A 148 -4.23 24.49 7.85
C LYS A 148 -3.62 25.60 8.71
N PRO A 149 -3.98 26.87 8.44
CA PRO A 149 -3.66 27.97 9.35
C PRO A 149 -4.30 27.75 10.73
N ALA A 150 -3.55 28.06 11.79
CA ALA A 150 -3.97 28.00 13.19
C ALA A 150 -3.59 29.29 13.93
N ALA A 151 -4.17 29.51 15.11
CA ALA A 151 -3.97 30.73 15.90
C ALA A 151 -2.48 31.05 16.16
N ASN A 152 -1.64 30.01 16.33
CA ASN A 152 -0.21 30.13 16.61
C ASN A 152 0.65 29.46 15.51
N GLY A 153 0.27 29.61 14.23
CA GLY A 153 1.05 29.11 13.09
C GLY A 153 0.27 28.17 12.19
N GLU A 154 0.73 26.93 12.06
CA GLU A 154 0.13 25.90 11.19
C GLU A 154 -0.16 24.62 11.99
N SER A 155 -1.27 23.98 11.65
CA SER A 155 -1.66 22.67 12.18
C SER A 155 -1.78 21.64 11.06
N ILE A 156 -1.43 20.39 11.38
CA ILE A 156 -1.70 19.23 10.52
C ILE A 156 -2.95 18.53 11.05
N HIS A 157 -3.85 18.19 10.12
CA HIS A 157 -5.10 17.50 10.41
C HIS A 157 -5.17 16.16 9.70
N VAL A 158 -5.50 15.08 10.41
CA VAL A 158 -5.94 13.84 9.75
C VAL A 158 -7.34 14.06 9.16
N THR A 159 -7.48 13.84 7.85
CA THR A 159 -8.73 14.19 7.15
C THR A 159 -9.89 13.29 7.59
N LYS A 160 -11.13 13.78 7.45
CA LYS A 160 -12.34 12.96 7.74
C LYS A 160 -12.35 11.65 6.93
N LYS A 161 -11.92 11.73 5.66
CA LYS A 161 -11.80 10.57 4.76
C LYS A 161 -10.77 9.57 5.27
N ALA A 162 -9.61 10.06 5.73
CA ALA A 162 -8.57 9.23 6.29
C ALA A 162 -9.02 8.52 7.56
N ARG A 163 -9.65 9.24 8.48
CA ARG A 163 -10.22 8.65 9.70
C ARG A 163 -11.15 7.48 9.37
N GLY A 164 -12.15 7.68 8.51
CA GLY A 164 -13.08 6.60 8.15
C GLY A 164 -12.46 5.41 7.39
N ARG A 165 -11.29 5.57 6.76
CA ARG A 165 -10.61 4.50 6.00
C ARG A 165 -9.58 3.73 6.82
N TYR A 166 -8.87 4.41 7.70
CA TYR A 166 -7.78 3.83 8.50
C TYR A 166 -8.16 3.58 9.95
N SER A 167 -9.43 3.80 10.32
CA SER A 167 -9.99 3.52 11.65
C SER A 167 -9.65 2.10 12.12
N VAL A 168 -8.62 2.01 12.96
CA VAL A 168 -8.82 1.50 14.32
C VAL A 168 -9.96 2.23 15.02
#